data_AF-S4S0J9-F1
#
_entry.id   AF-S4S0J9-F1
#
_cell.length_a   1.000
_cell.length_b   1.000
_cell.length_c   1.000
_cell.angle_alpha   90.00
_cell.angle_beta   90.00
_cell.angle_gamma   90.00
#
_symmetry.space_group_name_H-M   'P 1'
#
loop_
_entity.id
_entity.type
_entity.pdbx_description
1 polymer ?
#
loop_
_entity_poly.entity_id
_entity_poly.type
_entity_poly.pdbx_seq_one_letter_code
_entity_poly.pdbx_strand_id
1 'polypeptide(L)' 'YPNQLTALPKGVFDKLPNLTSLDLQNNHLTALRDGVFDQLVNLKELLLYNNKLKALS' A
#
# COMPACT_ATOMS: atom_id res chain seq x y z
N TYR A 1 5.04 -15.98 9.24
CA TYR A 1 6.14 -15.61 8.31
C TYR A 1 5.95 -14.16 7.91
N PRO A 2 6.92 -13.26 8.14
CA PRO A 2 6.80 -11.87 7.68
C PRO A 2 6.79 -11.83 6.14
N ASN A 3 5.87 -11.06 5.57
CA ASN A 3 5.89 -10.80 4.13
C ASN A 3 7.04 -9.84 3.82
N GLN A 4 7.80 -10.12 2.77
CA GLN A 4 9.02 -9.38 2.44
C GLN A 4 8.81 -8.39 1.28
N LEU A 5 7.60 -7.85 1.13
CA LEU A 5 7.34 -6.91 0.03
C LEU A 5 8.21 -5.67 0.21
N THR A 6 9.08 -5.41 -0.76
CA THR A 6 9.97 -4.23 -0.80
C THR A 6 9.43 -3.10 -1.67
N ALA A 7 8.57 -3.43 -2.63
CA ALA A 7 7.89 -2.50 -3.51
C ALA A 7 6.51 -3.03 -3.93
N LEU A 8 5.63 -2.13 -4.35
CA LEU A 8 4.33 -2.46 -4.93
C LEU A 8 4.41 -2.36 -6.46
N PRO A 9 3.92 -3.36 -7.22
CA PRO A 9 3.80 -3.25 -8.66
C PRO A 9 2.93 -2.07 -9.07
N LYS A 10 3.24 -1.44 -10.21
CA LYS A 10 2.43 -0.35 -10.76
C LYS A 10 1.01 -0.86 -11.04
N GLY A 11 0.02 -0.13 -10.55
CA GLY A 11 -1.39 -0.40 -10.82
C GLY A 11 -1.96 -1.66 -10.15
N VAL A 12 -1.27 -2.20 -9.14
CA VAL A 12 -1.71 -3.43 -8.43
C VAL A 12 -3.11 -3.29 -7.81
N PHE A 13 -3.56 -2.06 -7.56
CA PHE A 13 -4.85 -1.76 -6.96
C PHE A 13 -5.88 -1.12 -7.92
N ASP A 14 -5.52 -0.93 -9.20
CA ASP A 14 -6.32 -0.11 -10.12
C ASP A 14 -7.73 -0.66 -10.39
N LYS A 15 -7.93 -1.96 -10.19
CA LYS A 15 -9.20 -2.67 -10.42
C LYS A 15 -9.98 -2.94 -9.13
N LEU A 16 -9.63 -2.27 -8.03
CA LEU A 16 -10.24 -2.48 -6.72
C LEU A 16 -10.98 -1.23 -6.21
N PRO A 17 -11.88 -0.60 -7.00
CA PRO A 17 -12.55 0.63 -6.58
C PRO A 17 -13.44 0.44 -5.35
N ASN A 18 -13.88 -0.79 -5.07
CA ASN A 18 -14.75 -1.12 -3.95
C ASN A 18 -13.98 -1.59 -2.70
N LEU A 19 -12.65 -1.59 -2.71
CA LEU A 19 -11.86 -2.00 -1.54
C LEU A 19 -12.03 -0.98 -0.42
N THR A 20 -12.35 -1.46 0.78
CA THR A 20 -12.62 -0.61 1.95
C THR A 20 -11.51 -0.68 3.01
N SER A 21 -10.73 -1.75 3.05
CA SER A 21 -9.55 -1.89 3.92
C SER A 21 -8.41 -2.54 3.15
N LEU A 22 -7.20 -2.00 3.33
CA LEU A 22 -5.96 -2.49 2.73
C LEU A 22 -4.90 -2.66 3.83
N ASP A 23 -4.53 -3.90 4.08
CA ASP A 23 -3.46 -4.26 5.01
C ASP A 23 -2.14 -4.55 4.27
N LEU A 24 -1.16 -3.67 4.48
CA LEU A 24 0.22 -3.80 4.00
C LEU A 24 1.22 -3.77 5.17
N GLN A 25 0.76 -3.93 6.41
CA GLN A 25 1.58 -3.88 7.60
C GLN A 25 2.59 -5.04 7.64
N ASN A 26 3.65 -4.90 8.43
CA ASN A 26 4.69 -5.94 8.60
C ASN A 26 5.36 -6.39 7.29
N ASN A 27 5.67 -5.42 6.42
CA ASN A 27 6.42 -5.62 5.17
C ASN A 27 7.78 -4.87 5.20
N HIS A 28 8.46 -4.80 4.07
CA HIS A 28 9.73 -4.09 3.92
C HIS A 28 9.65 -2.95 2.89
N LEU A 29 8.45 -2.38 2.70
CA LEU A 29 8.25 -1.29 1.75
C LEU A 29 9.12 -0.10 2.14
N THR A 30 9.96 0.35 1.22
CA THR A 30 10.86 1.49 1.44
C THR A 30 10.32 2.80 0.88
N ALA A 31 9.42 2.70 -0.10
CA ALA A 31 8.74 3.81 -0.73
C ALA A 31 7.36 3.37 -1.26
N LEU A 32 6.47 4.34 -1.42
CA LEU A 32 5.21 4.20 -2.14
C LEU A 32 5.27 5.14 -3.35
N ARG A 33 4.73 4.69 -4.48
CA ARG A 33 4.65 5.55 -5.67
C ARG A 33 3.50 6.53 -5.49
N ASP A 34 3.68 7.75 -5.99
CA ASP A 34 2.60 8.72 -6.08
C ASP A 34 1.40 8.11 -6.79
N GLY A 35 0.23 8.33 -6.22
CA GLY A 35 -1.04 7.85 -6.76
C GLY A 35 -1.26 6.34 -6.71
N VAL A 36 -0.42 5.56 -5.99
CA VAL A 36 -0.57 4.09 -5.89
C VAL A 36 -1.94 3.66 -5.34
N PHE A 37 -2.65 4.54 -4.63
CA PHE A 37 -3.97 4.30 -4.06
C PHE A 37 -5.10 5.10 -4.73
N ASP A 38 -4.86 5.82 -5.82
CA ASP A 38 -5.84 6.76 -6.41
C ASP A 38 -7.15 6.08 -6.85
N GLN A 39 -7.06 4.81 -7.26
CA GLN A 39 -8.23 4.05 -7.68
C GLN A 39 -9.01 3.43 -6.51
N LEU A 40 -8.47 3.47 -5.29
CA LEU A 40 -9.12 2.93 -4.09
C LEU A 40 -10.10 3.96 -3.50
N VAL A 41 -11.04 4.42 -4.31
CA VAL A 41 -11.96 5.54 -4.00
C VAL A 41 -12.86 5.29 -2.79
N ASN A 42 -13.07 4.02 -2.41
CA ASN A 42 -13.86 3.63 -1.25
C ASN A 42 -13.02 3.19 -0.03
N LEU A 43 -11.70 3.40 -0.06
CA LEU A 43 -10.80 2.98 1.02
C LEU A 43 -11.08 3.79 2.29
N LYS A 44 -11.25 3.08 3.40
CA LYS A 44 -11.50 3.65 4.73
C LYS A 44 -10.35 3.37 5.68
N GLU A 45 -9.62 2.29 5.46
CA GLU A 45 -8.53 1.86 6.31
C GLU A 45 -7.32 1.43 5.48
N LEU A 46 -6.16 1.97 5.84
CA LEU A 46 -4.87 1.65 5.23
C LEU A 46 -3.85 1.40 6.34
N LEU A 47 -3.40 0.15 6.46
CA LEU A 47 -2.42 -0.25 7.48
C LEU A 47 -1.05 -0.38 6.83
N LEU A 48 -0.11 0.47 7.24
CA LEU A 48 1.26 0.53 6.71
C LEU A 48 2.34 0.37 7.79
N TYR A 49 1.96 0.17 9.05
CA TYR A 49 2.94 0.12 10.14
C TYR A 49 3.89 -1.08 10.00
N ASN A 50 5.05 -0.98 10.66
CA ASN A 50 6.14 -1.96 10.54
C ASN A 50 6.57 -2.20 9.07
N ASN A 51 6.73 -1.09 8.33
CA ASN A 51 7.45 -1.02 7.05
C ASN A 51 8.71 -0.14 7.20
N LYS A 52 9.46 0.05 6.12
CA LYS A 52 10.70 0.84 6.09
C LYS A 52 10.53 2.16 5.31
N LEU A 53 9.31 2.72 5.29
CA LEU A 53 8.97 3.94 4.55
C LEU A 53 9.74 5.13 5.14
N LYS A 54 10.59 5.78 4.34
CA LYS A 54 11.49 6.84 4.83
C LYS A 54 10.97 8.28 4.68
N ALA A 55 9.89 8.49 3.93
CA ALA A 55 9.09 9.71 3.89
C ALA A 55 7.86 9.42 3.00
N LEU A 56 6.73 10.05 3.29
CA LEU A 56 5.69 10.25 2.29
C LEU A 56 6.11 11.52 1.53
N SER A 57 6.62 11.37 0.30
CA SER A 57 6.90 12.52 -0.57
C SER A 57 5.60 13.09 -1.12
#